data_AF-A0A410ULM1-F1
#
_entry.id   AF-A0A410ULM1-F1
#
_cell.length_a   1.000
_cell.length_b   1.000
_cell.length_c   1.000
_cell.angle_alpha   90.00
_cell.angle_beta   90.00
_cell.angle_gamma   90.00
#
_symmetry.space_group_name_H-M   'P 1'
#
loop_
_entity.id
_entity.type
_entity.pdbx_description
1 polymer ?
#
loop_
_entity_poly.entity_id
_entity_poly.type
_entity_poly.pdbx_seq_one_letter_code
_entity_poly.pdbx_strand_id
1 'polypeptide(L)'
;MSPSNFSFLAEYSPLLAELGVTAEKLYPYDPSSCVLTLRLLAEALTQEVASRIGVQWIDPTQAELLRAVDQRLGLDPQVRQMLHLLRRRGNEAAHRVDHKIGYREGLESLKVAREVALWFHHRRRTRLARSVPIPLHLPARA
;
A
#
# COMPACT_ATOMS: atom_id res chain seq x y z
N MET A 1 -9.27 21.40 -2.96
CA MET A 1 -9.06 20.01 -2.53
C MET A 1 -7.60 19.68 -2.77
N SER A 2 -6.86 19.28 -1.74
CA SER A 2 -5.47 18.87 -1.92
C SER A 2 -5.40 17.56 -2.70
N PRO A 3 -4.43 17.38 -3.61
CA PRO A 3 -4.28 16.13 -4.34
C PRO A 3 -4.02 14.97 -3.37
N SER A 4 -4.63 13.81 -3.64
CA SER A 4 -4.46 12.58 -2.85
C SER A 4 -2.99 12.16 -2.75
N ASN A 5 -2.60 11.56 -1.62
CA ASN A 5 -1.27 11.01 -1.44
C ASN A 5 -0.92 9.86 -2.38
N PHE A 6 -1.91 9.30 -3.09
CA PHE A 6 -1.74 8.13 -3.95
C PHE A 6 -2.04 8.44 -5.42
N SER A 7 -2.40 9.68 -5.75
CA SER A 7 -2.74 10.12 -7.11
C SER A 7 -1.67 9.78 -8.15
N PHE A 8 -0.39 9.81 -7.80
CA PHE A 8 0.72 9.47 -8.70
C PHE A 8 0.71 8.01 -9.17
N LEU A 9 0.02 7.10 -8.47
CA LEU A 9 -0.07 5.70 -8.87
C LEU A 9 -0.94 5.50 -10.13
N ALA A 10 -1.74 6.51 -10.52
CA ALA A 10 -2.59 6.44 -11.70
C ALA A 10 -1.79 6.28 -13.00
N GLU A 11 -0.53 6.73 -13.03
CA GLU A 11 0.42 6.50 -14.14
C GLU A 11 0.72 5.00 -14.35
N TYR A 12 0.46 4.18 -13.33
CA TYR A 12 0.83 2.76 -13.29
C TYR A 12 -0.40 1.87 -13.40
N SER A 13 -1.44 2.20 -12.64
CA SER A 13 -2.74 1.56 -12.70
C SER A 13 -3.77 2.46 -12.03
N PRO A 14 -4.90 2.77 -12.69
CA PRO A 14 -5.98 3.54 -12.09
C PRO A 14 -6.48 2.95 -10.77
N LEU A 15 -6.55 1.61 -10.67
CA LEU A 15 -6.97 0.89 -9.47
C LEU A 15 -6.09 1.21 -8.26
N LEU A 16 -4.77 1.33 -8.46
CA LEU A 16 -3.84 1.64 -7.37
C LEU A 16 -4.11 3.04 -6.79
N ALA A 17 -4.35 4.03 -7.65
CA ALA A 17 -4.70 5.37 -7.20
C ALA A 17 -6.07 5.38 -6.51
N GLU A 18 -7.05 4.66 -7.06
CA GLU A 18 -8.40 4.58 -6.51
C GLU A 18 -8.42 3.95 -5.11
N LEU A 19 -7.71 2.84 -4.90
CA LEU A 19 -7.58 2.20 -3.59
C LEU A 19 -6.94 3.15 -2.56
N GLY A 20 -5.89 3.87 -2.94
CA GLY A 20 -5.26 4.86 -2.08
C GLY A 20 -6.18 6.03 -1.71
N VAL A 21 -6.86 6.62 -2.70
CA VAL A 21 -7.84 7.69 -2.49
C VAL A 21 -8.98 7.21 -1.59
N THR A 22 -9.46 5.99 -1.80
CA THR A 22 -10.54 5.40 -1.03
C THR A 22 -10.12 5.20 0.42
N ALA A 23 -8.91 4.69 0.67
CA ALA A 23 -8.38 4.54 2.02
C ALA A 23 -8.28 5.88 2.75
N GLU A 24 -7.82 6.95 2.10
CA GLU A 24 -7.77 8.29 2.68
C GLU A 24 -9.15 8.84 3.04
N LYS A 25 -10.14 8.61 2.17
CA LYS A 25 -11.52 9.03 2.40
C LYS A 25 -12.17 8.26 3.54
N LEU A 26 -11.84 6.98 3.70
CA LEU A 26 -12.38 6.13 4.77
C LEU A 26 -11.76 6.46 6.13
N TYR A 27 -10.48 6.83 6.18
CA TYR A 27 -9.75 7.07 7.43
C TYR A 27 -10.48 7.90 8.51
N PRO A 28 -11.05 9.08 8.22
CA PRO A 28 -11.72 9.88 9.25
C PRO A 28 -13.01 9.25 9.79
N TYR A 29 -13.67 8.38 9.01
CA TYR A 29 -14.97 7.79 9.36
C TYR A 29 -14.85 6.37 9.90
N ASP A 30 -14.01 5.54 9.28
CA ASP A 30 -13.77 4.16 9.65
C ASP A 30 -12.31 3.77 9.40
N PRO A 31 -11.46 3.88 10.44
CA PRO A 31 -10.07 3.44 10.39
C PRO A 31 -9.90 1.95 10.07
N SER A 32 -10.87 1.09 10.40
CA SER A 32 -10.78 -0.35 10.12
C SER A 32 -10.93 -0.61 8.63
N SER A 33 -11.96 -0.03 7.99
CA SER A 33 -12.13 -0.11 6.54
C SER A 33 -10.97 0.56 5.80
N CYS A 34 -10.45 1.68 6.30
CA CYS A 34 -9.23 2.30 5.77
C CYS A 34 -8.06 1.29 5.72
N VAL A 35 -7.74 0.65 6.85
CA VAL A 35 -6.63 -0.32 6.93
C VAL A 35 -6.87 -1.53 6.04
N LEU A 36 -8.12 -2.00 5.92
CA LEU A 36 -8.47 -3.06 4.99
C LEU A 36 -8.21 -2.65 3.53
N THR A 37 -8.62 -1.44 3.13
CA THR A 37 -8.35 -0.90 1.79
C THR A 37 -6.85 -0.74 1.54
N LEU A 38 -6.06 -0.34 2.55
CA LEU A 38 -4.59 -0.26 2.42
C LEU A 38 -3.93 -1.63 2.24
N ARG A 39 -4.49 -2.69 2.83
CA ARG A 39 -4.04 -4.06 2.56
C ARG A 39 -4.31 -4.44 1.10
N LEU A 40 -5.47 -4.09 0.55
CA LEU A 40 -5.78 -4.33 -0.87
C LEU A 40 -4.83 -3.54 -1.79
N LEU A 41 -4.52 -2.29 -1.44
CA LEU A 41 -3.51 -1.50 -2.16
C LEU A 41 -2.14 -2.17 -2.14
N ALA A 42 -1.68 -2.64 -0.97
CA ALA A 42 -0.40 -3.33 -0.85
C ALA A 42 -0.35 -4.64 -1.67
N GLU A 43 -1.46 -5.38 -1.71
CA GLU A 43 -1.58 -6.57 -2.55
C GLU A 43 -1.50 -6.23 -4.03
N ALA A 44 -2.28 -5.25 -4.50
CA ALA A 44 -2.27 -4.80 -5.88
C ALA A 44 -0.88 -4.26 -6.31
N LEU A 45 -0.18 -3.52 -5.43
CA LEU A 45 1.20 -3.10 -5.68
C LEU A 45 2.15 -4.31 -5.81
N THR A 46 1.97 -5.33 -4.98
CA THR A 46 2.80 -6.55 -5.03
C THR A 46 2.52 -7.34 -6.30
N GLN A 47 1.26 -7.45 -6.74
CA GLN A 47 0.87 -8.07 -8.01
C GLN A 47 1.49 -7.31 -9.19
N GLU A 48 1.44 -5.98 -9.18
CA GLU A 48 2.03 -5.16 -10.22
C GLU A 48 3.55 -5.37 -10.31
N VAL A 49 4.25 -5.46 -9.17
CA VAL A 49 5.67 -5.82 -9.12
C VAL A 49 5.91 -7.22 -9.69
N ALA A 50 5.13 -8.20 -9.24
CA ALA A 50 5.27 -9.60 -9.63
C ALA A 50 5.11 -9.79 -11.15
N SER A 51 4.11 -9.12 -11.76
CA SER A 51 3.84 -9.17 -13.20
C SER A 51 5.05 -8.75 -14.00
N ARG A 52 5.76 -7.73 -13.51
CA ARG A 52 6.89 -7.09 -14.20
C ARG A 52 8.19 -7.89 -14.11
N ILE A 53 8.37 -8.62 -13.00
CA ILE A 53 9.55 -9.47 -12.81
C ILE A 53 9.33 -10.90 -13.34
N GLY A 54 8.19 -11.13 -14.01
CA GLY A 54 7.85 -12.39 -14.65
C GLY A 54 7.54 -13.51 -13.65
N VAL A 55 7.17 -13.17 -12.40
CA VAL A 55 6.64 -14.17 -11.47
C VAL A 55 5.26 -14.57 -11.97
N GLN A 56 5.01 -15.87 -12.08
CA GLN A 56 3.69 -16.39 -12.43
C GLN A 56 3.00 -16.81 -11.14
N TRP A 57 1.69 -16.57 -11.03
CA TRP A 57 0.89 -17.01 -9.90
C TRP A 57 -0.51 -17.39 -10.36
N ILE A 58 -1.10 -18.39 -9.70
CA ILE A 58 -2.47 -18.81 -9.90
C ILE A 58 -3.15 -18.70 -8.54
N ASP A 59 -4.03 -17.71 -8.41
CA ASP A 59 -4.79 -17.43 -7.18
C ASP A 59 -3.96 -17.50 -5.87
N PRO A 60 -2.81 -16.81 -5.79
CA PRO A 60 -1.95 -16.90 -4.63
C PRO A 60 -2.60 -16.20 -3.45
N THR A 61 -2.35 -16.70 -2.25
CA THR A 61 -2.54 -15.87 -1.06
C THR A 61 -1.59 -14.66 -1.11
N GLN A 62 -1.99 -13.54 -0.51
CA GLN A 62 -1.12 -12.35 -0.40
C GLN A 62 0.25 -12.68 0.20
N ALA A 63 0.33 -13.66 1.11
CA ALA A 63 1.58 -14.09 1.72
C ALA A 63 2.48 -14.90 0.75
N GLU A 64 1.89 -15.74 -0.11
CA GLU A 64 2.64 -16.46 -1.14
C GLU A 64 3.16 -15.51 -2.20
N LEU A 65 2.33 -14.60 -2.68
CA LEU A 65 2.73 -13.59 -3.65
C LEU A 65 3.90 -12.75 -3.12
N LEU A 66 3.81 -12.27 -1.88
CA LEU A 66 4.88 -11.49 -1.26
C LEU A 66 6.18 -12.29 -1.12
N ARG A 67 6.10 -13.57 -0.74
CA ARG A 67 7.27 -14.46 -0.67
C ARG A 67 7.91 -14.66 -2.03
N ALA A 68 7.11 -14.89 -3.07
CA ALA A 68 7.61 -15.08 -4.44
C ALA A 68 8.30 -13.81 -4.97
N VAL A 69 7.72 -12.63 -4.73
CA VAL A 69 8.35 -11.35 -5.09
C VAL A 69 9.66 -11.14 -4.33
N ASP A 70 9.68 -11.41 -3.02
CA ASP A 70 10.88 -11.24 -2.20
C ASP A 70 12.02 -12.14 -2.67
N GLN A 71 11.75 -13.42 -2.92
CA GLN A 71 12.74 -14.37 -3.44
C GLN A 71 13.31 -13.96 -4.79
N ARG A 72 12.50 -13.36 -5.66
CA ARG A 72 12.92 -13.00 -7.01
C ARG A 72 13.62 -11.64 -7.08
N LEU A 73 13.15 -10.66 -6.31
CA LEU A 73 13.62 -9.28 -6.37
C LEU A 73 14.68 -8.96 -5.32
N GLY A 74 14.74 -9.73 -4.22
CA GLY A 74 15.52 -9.40 -3.03
C GLY A 74 15.03 -8.08 -2.44
N LEU A 75 13.85 -8.07 -1.81
CA LEU A 75 13.30 -6.82 -1.29
C LEU A 75 14.19 -6.26 -0.19
N ASP A 76 14.26 -4.94 -0.13
CA ASP A 76 14.84 -4.26 1.02
C ASP A 76 14.09 -4.72 2.30
N PRO A 77 14.79 -5.11 3.38
CA PRO A 77 14.17 -5.61 4.60
C PRO A 77 13.09 -4.68 5.17
N GLN A 78 13.25 -3.36 5.04
CA GLN A 78 12.27 -2.37 5.49
C GLN A 78 11.00 -2.44 4.64
N VAL A 79 11.13 -2.52 3.31
CA VAL A 79 9.97 -2.64 2.40
C VAL A 79 9.20 -3.92 2.66
N ARG A 80 9.92 -5.04 2.83
CA ARG A 80 9.33 -6.32 3.19
C ARG A 80 8.57 -6.25 4.51
N GLN A 81 9.14 -5.60 5.53
CA GLN A 81 8.50 -5.41 6.83
C GLN A 81 7.23 -4.54 6.71
N MET A 82 7.27 -3.47 5.93
CA MET A 82 6.11 -2.60 5.68
C MET A 82 4.95 -3.35 5.00
N LEU A 83 5.24 -4.15 3.96
CA LEU A 83 4.24 -4.98 3.30
C LEU A 83 3.64 -6.03 4.25
N HIS A 84 4.47 -6.67 5.07
CA HIS A 84 3.98 -7.59 6.09
C HIS A 84 3.11 -6.89 7.16
N LEU A 85 3.46 -5.68 7.58
CA LEU A 85 2.69 -4.89 8.53
C LEU A 85 1.29 -4.60 7.99
N LEU A 86 1.19 -4.10 6.75
CA LEU A 86 -0.09 -3.80 6.12
C LEU A 86 -0.97 -5.06 5.97
N ARG A 87 -0.38 -6.18 5.56
CA ARG A 87 -1.08 -7.47 5.51
C ARG A 87 -1.63 -7.86 6.88
N ARG A 88 -0.80 -7.83 7.92
CA ARG A 88 -1.21 -8.26 9.26
C ARG A 88 -2.30 -7.36 9.83
N ARG A 89 -2.13 -6.04 9.76
CA ARG A 89 -3.13 -5.08 10.25
C ARG A 89 -4.44 -5.17 9.49
N GLY A 90 -4.39 -5.34 8.16
CA GLY A 90 -5.60 -5.56 7.36
C GLY A 90 -6.33 -6.86 7.70
N ASN A 91 -5.59 -7.93 8.01
CA ASN A 91 -6.20 -9.18 8.49
C ASN A 91 -6.86 -8.99 9.87
N GLU A 92 -6.18 -8.28 10.78
CA GLU A 92 -6.70 -7.98 12.12
C GLU A 92 -7.98 -7.13 12.02
N ALA A 93 -8.00 -6.11 11.14
CA ALA A 93 -9.16 -5.28 10.87
C ALA A 93 -10.36 -6.07 10.32
N ALA A 94 -10.13 -7.12 9.53
CA ALA A 94 -11.18 -7.94 8.93
C ALA A 94 -11.80 -8.96 9.90
N HIS A 95 -11.03 -9.48 10.85
CA HIS A 95 -11.42 -10.66 11.64
C HIS A 95 -11.76 -10.39 13.11
N ARG A 96 -11.36 -9.26 13.70
CA ARG A 96 -11.52 -9.03 15.15
C ARG A 96 -12.55 -7.96 15.46
N VAL A 97 -13.80 -8.39 15.61
CA VAL A 97 -14.93 -7.52 16.02
C VAL A 97 -14.62 -6.76 17.32
N ASP A 98 -13.85 -7.36 18.22
CA ASP A 98 -13.52 -6.80 19.54
C ASP A 98 -12.23 -5.95 19.59
N HIS A 99 -11.36 -6.03 18.57
CA HIS A 99 -10.14 -5.24 18.49
C HIS A 99 -10.29 -4.15 17.43
N LYS A 100 -10.92 -3.04 17.81
CA LYS A 100 -11.09 -1.89 16.93
C LYS A 100 -9.73 -1.30 16.55
N ILE A 101 -9.43 -1.25 15.26
CA ILE A 101 -8.36 -0.41 14.73
C ILE A 101 -8.72 1.04 15.06
N GLY A 102 -7.87 1.71 15.84
CA GLY A 102 -8.05 3.10 16.20
C GLY A 102 -7.52 4.05 15.12
N TYR A 103 -7.80 5.34 15.30
CA TYR A 103 -7.27 6.39 14.44
C TYR A 103 -5.74 6.41 14.37
N ARG A 104 -5.06 6.10 15.47
CA ARG A 104 -3.59 6.04 15.48
C ARG A 104 -3.08 4.93 14.56
N GLU A 105 -3.61 3.72 14.70
CA GLU A 105 -3.25 2.56 13.91
C GLU A 105 -3.60 2.76 12.42
N GLY A 106 -4.74 3.40 12.14
CA GLY A 106 -5.13 3.81 10.78
C GLY A 106 -4.14 4.80 10.16
N LEU A 107 -3.75 5.84 10.90
CA LEU A 107 -2.83 6.86 10.41
C LEU A 107 -1.42 6.30 10.17
N GLU A 108 -0.95 5.46 11.08
CA GLU A 108 0.33 4.75 10.90
C GLU A 108 0.30 3.86 9.66
N SER A 109 -0.80 3.14 9.45
CA SER A 109 -0.95 2.28 8.26
C SER A 109 -0.97 3.11 6.98
N LEU A 110 -1.64 4.27 6.97
CA LEU A 110 -1.62 5.21 5.84
C LEU A 110 -0.21 5.67 5.50
N LYS A 111 0.58 6.05 6.52
CA LYS A 111 1.98 6.46 6.34
C LYS A 111 2.80 5.32 5.74
N VAL A 112 2.70 4.12 6.31
CA VAL A 112 3.41 2.93 5.82
C VAL A 112 3.01 2.60 4.37
N ALA A 113 1.72 2.63 4.05
CA ALA A 113 1.24 2.37 2.69
C ALA A 113 1.75 3.41 1.69
N ARG A 114 1.85 4.67 2.09
CA ARG A 114 2.45 5.71 1.24
C ARG A 114 3.94 5.45 1.01
N GLU A 115 4.70 5.06 2.03
CA GLU A 115 6.12 4.72 1.85
C GLU A 115 6.30 3.54 0.88
N VAL A 116 5.46 2.52 0.97
CA VAL A 116 5.44 1.40 0.00
C VAL A 116 5.09 1.89 -1.41
N ALA A 117 4.09 2.76 -1.56
CA ALA A 117 3.71 3.34 -2.84
C ALA A 117 4.84 4.20 -3.45
N LEU A 118 5.54 4.97 -2.63
CA LEU A 118 6.70 5.76 -3.04
C LEU A 118 7.86 4.86 -3.43
N TRP A 119 8.17 3.81 -2.67
CA TRP A 119 9.19 2.83 -3.06
C TRP A 119 8.89 2.23 -4.45
N PHE A 120 7.63 1.87 -4.70
CA PHE A 120 7.19 1.36 -6.00
C PHE A 120 7.41 2.39 -7.13
N HIS A 121 7.01 3.65 -6.89
CA HIS A 121 7.22 4.77 -7.81
C HIS A 121 8.70 5.06 -8.07
N HIS A 122 9.55 5.03 -7.05
CA HIS A 122 10.98 5.26 -7.22
C HIS A 122 11.64 4.13 -8.00
N ARG A 123 11.32 2.87 -7.69
CA ARG A 123 11.78 1.70 -8.47
C ARG A 123 11.42 1.84 -9.96
N ARG A 124 10.21 2.32 -10.28
CA ARG A 124 9.80 2.67 -11.65
C ARG A 124 10.70 3.75 -12.27
N ARG A 125 10.93 4.84 -11.53
CA ARG A 125 11.70 6.00 -12.02
C ARG A 125 13.20 5.78 -12.07
N THR A 126 13.78 4.84 -11.34
CA THR A 126 15.22 4.53 -11.43
C THR A 126 15.66 3.93 -12.78
N ARG A 127 14.75 3.74 -13.74
CA ARG A 127 15.09 3.57 -15.16
C ARG A 127 15.11 4.87 -15.99
N LEU A 128 14.56 5.97 -15.49
CA LEU A 128 14.44 7.27 -16.15
C LEU A 128 14.48 8.44 -15.12
N ALA A 129 15.68 8.95 -14.85
CA ALA A 129 16.03 10.28 -14.29
C ALA A 129 15.42 10.80 -12.95
N ARG A 130 16.32 11.41 -12.15
CA ARG A 130 16.19 12.15 -10.87
C ARG A 130 14.75 12.58 -10.46
N SER A 131 14.29 12.16 -9.28
CA SER A 131 12.96 12.47 -8.72
C SER A 131 12.97 13.71 -7.81
N VAL A 132 11.91 14.52 -7.92
CA VAL A 132 11.53 15.60 -6.99
C VAL A 132 10.73 14.95 -5.84
N PRO A 133 10.94 15.32 -4.57
CA PRO A 133 10.21 14.76 -3.44
C PRO A 133 8.70 15.07 -3.50
N ILE A 134 7.85 14.07 -3.29
CA ILE A 134 6.38 14.20 -3.28
C ILE A 134 5.90 14.54 -1.86
N PRO A 135 5.24 15.68 -1.61
CA PRO A 135 4.80 16.09 -0.26
C PRO A 135 3.70 15.20 0.32
N LEU A 136 3.84 14.80 1.58
CA LEU A 136 2.81 14.07 2.35
C LEU A 136 1.70 15.05 2.79
N HIS A 137 0.47 14.80 2.36
CA HIS A 137 -0.71 15.57 2.74
C HIS A 137 -1.49 14.81 3.81
N LEU A 138 -1.54 15.30 5.05
CA LEU A 138 -2.35 14.63 6.07
C LEU A 138 -3.85 14.81 5.75
N PRO A 139 -4.69 13.76 5.78
CA PRO A 139 -6.13 13.94 5.65
C PRO A 139 -6.63 14.83 6.79
N ALA A 140 -7.48 15.80 6.46
CA ALA A 140 -8.03 16.73 7.44
C ALA A 140 -8.78 15.97 8.53
N ARG A 141 -8.51 16.32 9.80
CA ARG A 141 -9.34 15.87 10.92
C ARG A 141 -10.69 16.57 10.78
N ALA A 142 -11.76 15.79 10.60
CA ALA A 142 -13.12 16.27 10.80
C ALA A 142 -13.38 16.49 12.30
#